data_AF-A0A8T4BPY0-F1
#
_entry.id   AF-A0A8T4BPY0-F1
#
_cell.length_a   1.000
_cell.length_b   1.000
_cell.length_c   1.000
_cell.angle_alpha   90.00
_cell.angle_beta   90.00
_cell.angle_gamma   90.00
#
_symmetry.space_group_name_H-M   'P 1'
#
loop_
_entity.id
_entity.type
_entity.pdbx_description
1 polymer ?
#
loop_
_entity_poly.entity_id
_entity_poly.type
_entity_poly.pdbx_seq_one_letter_code
_entity_poly.pdbx_strand_id
1 'polypeptide(L)'
;MPFSTTIQLGKQGLTNNFLETLKTHFKKHQNVKISVLKNAGHTKEQAKEYSEKILEALGVNYTARIIGFTISLKKWRRAMR
;
A
#
# COMPACT_ATOMS: atom_id res chain seq x y z
N MET A 1 16.76 10.35 -0.87
CA MET A 1 16.60 9.05 -0.17
C MET A 1 15.72 8.16 -1.04
N PRO A 2 16.22 7.00 -1.52
CA PRO A 2 15.49 6.19 -2.49
C PRO A 2 14.27 5.52 -1.85
N PHE A 3 13.12 5.58 -2.51
CA PHE A 3 11.97 4.73 -2.20
C PHE A 3 12.36 3.30 -2.58
N SER A 4 12.67 2.46 -1.60
CA SER A 4 13.38 1.18 -1.85
C SER A 4 12.53 0.10 -2.53
N THR A 5 11.20 0.24 -2.56
CA THR A 5 10.33 -0.73 -3.23
C THR A 5 9.06 -0.06 -3.74
N THR A 6 8.83 -0.16 -5.04
CA THR A 6 7.56 0.18 -5.69
C THR A 6 6.89 -1.11 -6.15
N ILE A 7 5.66 -1.34 -5.71
CA ILE A 7 4.84 -2.48 -6.07
C ILE A 7 3.72 -1.97 -6.98
N GLN A 8 3.37 -2.69 -8.04
CA GLN A 8 2.23 -2.33 -8.88
C GLN A 8 1.01 -3.17 -8.52
N LEU A 9 -0.14 -2.50 -8.37
CA LEU A 9 -1.43 -3.17 -8.19
C LEU A 9 -2.05 -3.42 -9.56
N GLY A 10 -2.18 -4.70 -9.91
CA GLY A 10 -2.76 -5.17 -11.17
C GLY A 10 -4.28 -5.23 -11.18
N LYS A 11 -4.85 -5.70 -12.30
CA LYS A 11 -6.30 -5.86 -12.51
C LYS A 11 -6.97 -6.77 -11.48
N GLN A 12 -6.22 -7.70 -10.88
CA GLN A 12 -6.71 -8.60 -9.82
C GLN A 12 -6.89 -7.90 -8.46
N GLY A 13 -6.47 -6.65 -8.30
CA GLY A 13 -6.67 -5.86 -7.09
C GLY A 13 -5.86 -6.36 -5.89
N LEU A 14 -6.43 -6.19 -4.69
CA LEU A 14 -5.88 -6.67 -3.42
C LEU A 14 -6.15 -8.17 -3.25
N THR A 15 -5.15 -8.99 -3.55
CA THR A 15 -5.18 -10.43 -3.28
C THR A 15 -4.46 -10.76 -1.98
N ASN A 16 -4.76 -11.93 -1.39
CA ASN A 16 -4.04 -12.42 -0.20
C ASN A 16 -2.53 -12.52 -0.44
N ASN A 17 -2.13 -12.97 -1.64
CA ASN A 17 -0.74 -13.02 -2.06
C ASN A 17 -0.08 -11.63 -2.09
N PHE A 18 -0.83 -10.60 -2.48
CA PHE A 18 -0.36 -9.22 -2.43
C PHE A 18 -0.12 -8.78 -0.98
N LEU A 19 -1.03 -9.08 -0.05
CA LEU A 19 -0.87 -8.76 1.36
C LEU A 19 0.34 -9.47 2.00
N GLU A 20 0.59 -10.73 1.66
CA GLU A 20 1.77 -11.47 2.12
C GLU A 20 3.07 -10.89 1.58
N THR A 21 3.07 -10.55 0.29
CA THR A 21 4.20 -9.87 -0.36
C THR A 21 4.48 -8.53 0.35
N LEU A 22 3.43 -7.75 0.60
CA LEU A 22 3.50 -6.47 1.29
C LEU A 22 4.08 -6.62 2.71
N LYS A 23 3.58 -7.59 3.50
CA LYS A 23 4.11 -7.90 4.85
C LYS A 23 5.58 -8.28 4.81
N THR A 24 6.01 -9.05 3.80
CA THR A 24 7.41 -9.45 3.61
C THR A 24 8.30 -8.25 3.27
N HIS A 25 7.84 -7.36 2.38
CA HIS A 25 8.56 -6.11 2.11
C HIS A 25 8.65 -5.22 3.35
N PHE A 26 7.60 -5.16 4.17
CA PHE A 26 7.60 -4.40 5.43
C PHE A 26 8.50 -4.96 6.53
N LYS A 27 9.01 -6.19 6.39
CA LYS A 27 10.07 -6.71 7.27
C LYS A 27 11.43 -6.11 6.93
N LYS A 28 11.69 -5.85 5.64
CA LYS A 28 13.00 -5.37 5.15
C LYS A 28 13.04 -3.85 4.94
N HIS A 29 11.89 -3.24 4.65
CA HIS A 29 11.72 -1.83 4.32
C HIS A 29 10.61 -1.20 5.16
N GLN A 30 10.79 0.05 5.60
CA GLN A 30 9.76 0.77 6.35
C GLN A 30 8.79 1.54 5.44
N ASN A 31 9.16 1.76 4.18
CA ASN A 31 8.39 2.56 3.24
C ASN A 31 8.18 1.76 1.96
N VAL A 32 6.92 1.65 1.53
CA VAL A 32 6.53 0.93 0.32
C VAL A 32 5.64 1.84 -0.51
N LYS A 33 5.90 1.94 -1.80
CA LYS A 33 4.99 2.61 -2.73
C LYS A 33 4.18 1.57 -3.48
N ILE A 34 2.88 1.80 -3.61
CA ILE A 34 1.98 0.99 -4.42
C ILE A 34 1.46 1.86 -5.54
N SER A 35 1.76 1.53 -6.78
CA SER A 35 1.24 2.21 -7.96
C SER A 35 0.03 1.43 -8.49
N VAL A 36 -1.14 2.05 -8.47
CA VAL A 36 -2.36 1.45 -9.03
C VAL A 36 -2.35 1.64 -10.54
N LEU A 37 -2.46 0.54 -11.29
CA LEU A 37 -2.52 0.60 -12.75
C LEU A 37 -3.81 1.28 -13.21
N LYS A 38 -3.74 2.04 -14.31
CA LYS A 38 -4.90 2.72 -14.90
C LYS A 38 -6.08 1.76 -15.17
N ASN A 39 -5.75 0.51 -15.50
CA ASN A 39 -6.72 -0.55 -15.81
C ASN A 39 -7.30 -1.25 -14.57
N ALA A 40 -6.75 -1.02 -13.38
CA ALA A 40 -7.26 -1.56 -12.12
C ALA A 40 -8.30 -0.63 -11.45
N GLY A 41 -8.63 0.48 -12.11
CA GLY A 41 -9.50 1.54 -11.59
C GLY A 41 -8.84 2.90 -11.69
N HIS A 42 -9.17 3.66 -12.72
CA HIS A 42 -8.68 5.03 -12.88
C HIS A 42 -9.49 6.04 -12.04
N THR A 43 -9.86 5.65 -10.81
CA THR A 43 -10.71 6.46 -9.94
C THR A 43 -10.07 6.59 -8.56
N LYS A 44 -10.06 7.82 -8.05
CA LYS A 44 -9.52 8.16 -6.72
C LYS A 44 -10.20 7.38 -5.59
N GLU A 45 -11.47 7.03 -5.79
CA GLU A 45 -12.29 6.20 -4.89
C GLU A 45 -11.71 4.81 -4.70
N GLN A 46 -11.34 4.13 -5.79
CA GLN A 46 -10.77 2.78 -5.69
C GLN A 46 -9.40 2.81 -5.01
N ALA A 47 -8.56 3.80 -5.31
CA ALA A 47 -7.29 3.98 -4.60
C ALA A 47 -7.50 4.18 -3.08
N LYS A 48 -8.60 4.85 -2.70
CA LYS A 48 -8.98 5.01 -1.30
C LYS A 48 -9.42 3.69 -0.68
N GLU A 49 -10.32 2.97 -1.33
CA GLU A 49 -10.81 1.66 -0.87
C GLU A 49 -9.67 0.65 -0.72
N TYR A 50 -8.75 0.60 -1.69
CA TYR A 50 -7.55 -0.22 -1.59
C TYR A 50 -6.67 0.22 -0.41
N SER A 51 -6.50 1.52 -0.19
CA SER A 51 -5.69 2.01 0.93
C SER A 51 -6.29 1.62 2.29
N GLU A 52 -7.61 1.69 2.42
CA GLU A 52 -8.34 1.34 3.65
C GLU A 52 -8.23 -0.16 3.92
N LYS A 53 -8.50 -1.01 2.92
CA LYS A 53 -8.34 -2.47 3.05
C LYS A 53 -6.91 -2.88 3.42
N ILE A 54 -5.90 -2.21 2.85
CA ILE A 54 -4.50 -2.46 3.19
C ILE A 54 -4.22 -2.06 4.64
N LEU A 55 -4.71 -0.89 5.08
CA LEU A 55 -4.53 -0.42 6.45
C LEU A 55 -5.23 -1.34 7.46
N GLU A 56 -6.44 -1.79 7.18
CA GLU A 56 -7.16 -2.76 8.01
C GLU A 56 -6.39 -4.08 8.11
N ALA A 57 -5.88 -4.60 6.99
CA ALA A 57 -5.14 -5.87 6.95
C ALA A 57 -3.75 -5.80 7.62
N LEU A 58 -3.14 -4.61 7.69
CA LEU A 58 -1.83 -4.38 8.30
C LEU A 58 -1.91 -3.93 9.77
N GLY A 59 -2.95 -3.18 10.13
CA GLY A 59 -3.21 -2.65 11.47
C GLY A 59 -2.70 -1.22 11.71
N VAL A 60 -2.81 -0.78 12.96
CA VAL A 60 -2.61 0.62 13.43
C VAL A 60 -1.18 1.17 13.33
N ASN A 61 -0.20 0.32 13.00
CA ASN A 61 1.21 0.73 12.91
C ASN A 61 1.58 1.24 11.51
N TYR A 62 0.62 1.40 10.62
CA TYR A 62 0.84 1.75 9.23
C TYR A 62 0.03 2.99 8.88
N THR A 63 0.61 3.84 8.02
CA THR A 63 -0.08 4.98 7.43
C THR A 63 -0.02 4.89 5.92
N ALA A 64 -1.16 5.09 5.26
CA ALA A 64 -1.25 5.20 3.82
C ALA A 64 -1.46 6.66 3.43
N ARG A 65 -0.73 7.11 2.42
CA ARG A 65 -0.91 8.41 1.79
C ARG A 65 -1.17 8.21 0.31
N ILE A 66 -2.35 8.65 -0.14
CA ILE A 66 -2.73 8.56 -1.54
C ILE A 66 -2.24 9.83 -2.26
N ILE A 67 -1.49 9.64 -3.35
CA ILE A 67 -0.96 10.70 -4.21
C ILE A 67 -1.35 10.33 -5.65
N GLY A 68 -2.42 10.94 -6.15
CA GLY A 68 -3.01 10.56 -7.44
C GLY A 68 -3.46 9.10 -7.44
N PHE A 69 -2.76 8.26 -8.21
CA PHE A 69 -2.98 6.81 -8.31
C PHE A 69 -1.92 5.99 -7.56
N THR A 70 -1.06 6.64 -6.78
CA THR A 70 -0.01 5.97 -6.00
C THR A 70 -0.36 6.02 -4.52
N ILE A 71 -0.39 4.87 -3.87
CA ILE A 71 -0.55 4.74 -2.42
C ILE A 71 0.84 4.58 -1.81
N SER A 72 1.30 5.59 -1.09
CA SER A 72 2.55 5.53 -0.33
C SER A 72 2.24 5.02 1.07
N LEU A 73 2.74 3.84 1.41
CA LEU A 73 2.63 3.26 2.74
C LEU A 73 3.91 3.47 3.53
N LYS A 74 3.74 3.77 4.80
CA LYS A 74 4.82 3.90 5.76
C LYS A 74 4.48 3.10 7.01
N LYS A 75 5.40 2.25 7.42
CA LYS A 75 5.39 1.52 8.68
C LYS A 75 6.03 2.40 9.75
N TRP A 76 5.36 2.53 10.88
CA TRP A 76 5.86 3.22 12.05
C TRP A 76 6.45 2.22 13.04
N ARG A 77 7.54 2.63 13.70
CA ARG A 77 8.17 1.83 14.77
C ARG A 77 7.34 1.82 16.05
N ARG A 78 6.56 2.88 16.29
CA ARG A 78 5.59 3.00 17.39
C ARG A 78 4.20 3.16 16.79
N ALA A 79 3.18 2.59 17.43
CA ALA A 79 1.80 2.84 17.06
C ALA A 79 1.55 4.35 17.13
N MET A 80 1.10 4.94 16.03
CA MET A 80 0.67 6.33 16.03
C MET A 80 -0.75 6.32 16.61
N ARG A 81 -0.84 6.63 17.90
CA ARG A 81 -2.09 6.84 18.64
C ARG A 81 -2.66 8.21 18.29
#